data_AF-A0A2E4ID40-F1
#
_entry.id   AF-A0A2E4ID40-F1
#
_cell.length_a   1.000
_cell.length_b   1.000
_cell.length_c   1.000
_cell.angle_alpha   90.00
_cell.angle_beta   90.00
_cell.angle_gamma   90.00
#
_symmetry.space_group_name_H-M   'P 1'
#
loop_
_entity.id
_entity.type
_entity.pdbx_description
1 polymer ?
#
loop_
_entity_poly.entity_id
_entity_poly.type
_entity_poly.pdbx_seq_one_letter_code
_entity_poly.pdbx_strand_id
1 'polypeptide(L)'
;MLIQGYQKLVIGITLGLSFLIFGTVFWDSATEDYYNKLNEETYEIESCMQYMEPPLGSIGDRDDCIQKRQIGGTFLAAGTLVLWATIYINKELLFALIEKYMQRPLK
;
A
#
# COMPACT_ATOMS: atom_id res chain seq x y z
N MET A 1 29.54 8.08 11.07
CA MET A 1 28.95 6.80 10.62
C MET A 1 27.56 6.54 11.18
N LEU A 2 27.35 6.54 12.52
CA LEU A 2 26.05 6.22 13.13
C LEU A 2 24.90 7.14 12.69
N ILE A 3 25.12 8.47 12.67
CA ILE A 3 24.11 9.47 12.29
C ILE A 3 23.68 9.31 10.83
N GLN A 4 24.63 9.04 9.93
CA GLN A 4 24.34 8.85 8.50
C GLN A 4 23.60 7.54 8.23
N GLY A 5 23.91 6.46 8.95
CA GLY A 5 23.17 5.22 8.90
C GLY A 5 21.73 5.39 9.43
N TYR A 6 21.57 6.11 10.54
CA TYR A 6 20.26 6.41 11.11
C TYR A 6 19.39 7.24 10.15
N GLN A 7 19.95 8.29 9.52
CA GLN A 7 19.23 9.08 8.52
C GLN A 7 18.78 8.23 7.33
N LYS A 8 19.66 7.36 6.80
CA LYS A 8 19.30 6.44 5.69
C LYS A 8 18.16 5.50 6.07
N LEU A 9 18.19 4.97 7.29
CA LEU A 9 17.16 4.09 7.82
C LEU A 9 15.82 4.80 7.95
N VAL A 10 15.80 6.01 8.53
CA VAL A 10 14.57 6.81 8.65
C VAL A 10 14.00 7.14 7.28
N ILE A 11 14.82 7.63 6.34
CA ILE A 11 14.38 7.98 4.99
C ILE A 11 13.79 6.76 4.27
N GLY A 12 14.46 5.61 4.34
CA GLY A 12 14.00 4.38 3.68
C GLY A 12 12.68 3.86 4.25
N ILE A 13 12.52 3.91 5.59
CA ILE A 13 11.26 3.52 6.25
C ILE A 13 10.14 4.49 5.87
N THR A 14 10.38 5.80 5.93
CA THR A 14 9.37 6.82 5.57
C THR A 14 8.94 6.68 4.12
N LEU A 15 9.88 6.48 3.19
CA LEU A 15 9.58 6.27 1.78
C LEU A 15 8.76 4.99 1.56
N GLY A 16 9.18 3.88 2.16
CA GLY A 16 8.49 2.60 2.04
C GLY A 16 7.06 2.66 2.59
N LEU A 17 6.87 3.25 3.77
CA LEU A 17 5.54 3.47 4.34
C LEU A 17 4.67 4.38 3.48
N SER A 18 5.25 5.46 2.92
CA SER A 18 4.52 6.34 2.01
C SER A 18 3.99 5.57 0.80
N PHE A 19 4.83 4.75 0.17
CA PHE A 19 4.41 3.90 -0.95
C PHE A 19 3.33 2.89 -0.56
N LEU A 20 3.41 2.30 0.63
CA LEU A 20 2.34 1.42 1.11
C LEU A 20 1.01 2.17 1.26
N ILE A 21 1.01 3.35 1.89
CA ILE A 21 -0.20 4.16 2.09
C ILE A 21 -0.80 4.60 0.75
N PHE A 22 0.02 5.11 -0.17
CA PHE A 22 -0.45 5.43 -1.52
C PHE A 22 -1.01 4.19 -2.23
N GLY A 23 -0.31 3.07 -2.13
CA GLY A 23 -0.75 1.80 -2.72
C GLY A 23 -2.11 1.34 -2.20
N THR A 24 -2.35 1.43 -0.88
CA THR A 24 -3.65 1.08 -0.30
C THR A 24 -4.77 2.02 -0.75
N VAL A 25 -4.50 3.33 -0.86
CA VAL A 25 -5.52 4.30 -1.31
C VAL A 25 -5.94 4.04 -2.75
N PHE A 26 -4.99 3.78 -3.65
CA PHE A 26 -5.31 3.42 -5.05
C PHE A 26 -5.99 2.07 -5.17
N TRP A 27 -5.65 1.11 -4.30
CA TRP A 27 -6.27 -0.21 -4.29
C TRP A 27 -7.74 -0.15 -3.85
N ASP A 28 -8.02 0.63 -2.80
CA ASP A 28 -9.36 0.78 -2.22
C ASP A 28 -10.28 1.61 -3.12
N SER A 29 -9.78 2.75 -3.63
CA SER A 29 -10.51 3.60 -4.59
C SER A 29 -10.71 2.99 -5.98
N ALA A 30 -10.18 1.78 -6.24
CA ALA A 30 -10.47 1.05 -7.47
C ALA A 30 -11.91 0.55 -7.51
N THR A 31 -12.50 0.29 -6.35
CA THR A 31 -13.82 -0.31 -6.19
C THR A 31 -14.67 0.62 -5.34
N GLU A 32 -15.54 1.40 -5.98
CA GLU A 32 -16.47 2.32 -5.32
C GLU A 32 -17.90 1.78 -5.46
N ASP A 33 -18.73 2.03 -4.44
CA ASP A 33 -20.14 1.63 -4.47
C ASP A 33 -20.87 2.30 -5.64
N TYR A 34 -21.59 1.50 -6.43
CA TYR A 34 -22.31 2.00 -7.59
C TYR A 34 -23.78 2.22 -7.26
N TYR A 35 -24.23 3.47 -7.34
CA TYR A 35 -25.65 3.81 -7.23
C TYR A 35 -26.34 3.75 -8.59
N ASN A 36 -27.33 2.87 -8.74
CA ASN A 36 -28.13 2.78 -9.93
C ASN A 36 -29.42 3.61 -9.81
N LYS A 37 -29.55 4.63 -10.66
CA LYS A 37 -30.72 5.52 -10.68
C LYS A 37 -32.00 4.86 -11.19
N LEU A 38 -31.91 3.73 -11.90
CA LEU A 38 -33.06 3.07 -12.52
C LEU A 38 -33.88 2.24 -11.52
N ASN A 39 -33.25 1.75 -10.47
CA ASN A 39 -33.89 0.95 -9.42
C ASN A 39 -33.62 1.47 -8.01
N GLU A 40 -32.90 2.59 -7.88
CA GLU A 40 -32.58 3.25 -6.60
C GLU A 40 -31.76 2.38 -5.63
N GLU A 41 -31.10 1.34 -6.14
CA GLU A 41 -30.26 0.43 -5.35
C GLU A 41 -28.77 0.82 -5.43
N THR A 42 -28.06 0.60 -4.34
CA THR A 42 -26.60 0.71 -4.27
C THR A 42 -25.97 -0.68 -4.32
N TYR A 43 -25.04 -0.89 -5.24
CA TYR A 43 -24.31 -2.13 -5.41
C TYR A 43 -22.89 -1.97 -4.84
N GLU A 44 -22.55 -2.77 -3.84
CA GLU A 44 -21.17 -2.90 -3.36
C GLU A 44 -20.34 -3.62 -4.42
N ILE A 45 -19.33 -2.92 -4.95
CA ILE A 45 -18.42 -3.47 -5.93
C ILE A 45 -17.18 -3.93 -5.19
N GLU A 46 -16.88 -5.23 -5.21
CA GLU A 46 -15.67 -5.81 -4.60
C GLU A 46 -14.63 -6.21 -5.66
N SER A 47 -15.07 -6.36 -6.91
CA SER A 47 -14.22 -6.78 -8.03
C SER A 47 -14.49 -5.96 -9.29
N CYS A 48 -13.42 -5.67 -10.03
CA CYS A 48 -13.54 -4.93 -11.29
C CYS A 48 -14.39 -5.65 -12.36
N MET A 49 -14.61 -6.97 -12.21
CA MET A 49 -15.45 -7.73 -13.15
C MET A 49 -16.93 -7.45 -12.98
N GLN A 50 -17.37 -7.04 -11.78
CA GLN A 50 -18.78 -6.71 -11.51
C GLN A 50 -19.26 -5.50 -12.33
N TYR A 51 -18.36 -4.62 -12.77
CA TYR A 51 -18.71 -3.55 -13.71
C TYR A 51 -19.23 -4.05 -15.07
N MET A 52 -18.91 -5.30 -15.47
CA MET A 52 -19.44 -5.91 -16.70
C MET A 52 -20.78 -6.62 -16.50
N GLU A 53 -21.19 -6.85 -15.24
CA GLU A 53 -22.42 -7.56 -14.94
C GLU A 53 -23.62 -6.61 -15.07
N PRO A 54 -24.80 -7.09 -15.51
CA PRO A 54 -26.02 -6.30 -15.46
C PRO A 54 -26.33 -5.92 -13.99
N PRO A 55 -26.71 -4.65 -13.69
CA PRO A 55 -27.13 -3.59 -14.62
C PRO A 55 -26.01 -2.63 -15.08
N LEU A 56 -24.76 -2.78 -14.62
CA LEU A 56 -23.68 -1.81 -14.90
C LEU A 56 -23.22 -1.85 -16.36
N GLY A 57 -22.82 -3.02 -16.86
CA GLY A 57 -22.41 -3.23 -18.26
C GLY A 57 -21.34 -2.27 -18.80
N SER A 58 -20.50 -1.69 -17.93
CA SER A 58 -19.56 -0.62 -18.24
C SER A 58 -18.13 -1.14 -18.37
N ILE A 59 -17.64 -1.19 -19.61
CA ILE A 59 -16.25 -1.55 -19.90
C ILE A 59 -15.29 -0.45 -19.43
N GLY A 60 -15.69 0.82 -19.49
CA GLY A 60 -14.87 1.95 -19.07
C GLY A 60 -14.55 1.92 -17.57
N ASP A 61 -15.58 1.71 -16.74
CA ASP A 61 -15.41 1.65 -15.28
C ASP A 61 -14.62 0.41 -14.85
N ARG A 62 -14.79 -0.70 -15.57
CA ARG A 62 -13.95 -1.90 -15.41
C ARG A 62 -12.47 -1.60 -15.66
N ASP A 63 -12.16 -0.95 -16.78
CA ASP A 63 -10.77 -0.71 -17.17
C ASP A 63 -10.11 0.32 -16.23
N ASP A 64 -10.85 1.35 -15.77
CA ASP A 64 -10.41 2.29 -14.73
C ASP A 64 -10.11 1.56 -13.41
N CYS A 65 -11.01 0.68 -12.95
CA CYS A 65 -10.80 -0.16 -11.77
C CYS A 65 -9.54 -1.02 -11.89
N ILE A 66 -9.34 -1.69 -13.04
CA ILE A 66 -8.15 -2.51 -13.30
C ILE A 66 -6.89 -1.64 -13.25
N GLN A 67 -6.91 -0.47 -13.87
CA GLN A 67 -5.78 0.44 -13.88
C GLN A 67 -5.43 0.92 -12.45
N LYS A 68 -6.42 1.33 -11.66
CA LYS A 68 -6.24 1.74 -10.27
C LYS A 68 -5.68 0.60 -9.41
N ARG A 69 -6.20 -0.63 -9.55
CA ARG A 69 -5.64 -1.80 -8.85
C ARG A 69 -4.21 -2.11 -9.28
N GLN A 70 -3.87 -1.99 -10.56
CA GLN A 70 -2.50 -2.19 -11.04
C GLN A 70 -1.55 -1.15 -10.44
N ILE A 71 -1.94 0.13 -10.43
CA ILE A 71 -1.16 1.21 -9.83
C ILE A 71 -1.00 0.97 -8.32
N GLY A 72 -2.10 0.71 -7.61
CA GLY A 72 -2.09 0.43 -6.18
C GLY A 72 -1.20 -0.77 -5.84
N GLY A 73 -1.35 -1.88 -6.57
CA GLY A 73 -0.53 -3.07 -6.41
C GLY A 73 0.96 -2.82 -6.69
N THR A 74 1.27 -1.98 -7.68
CA THR A 74 2.65 -1.58 -8.00
C THR A 74 3.27 -0.80 -6.84
N PHE A 75 2.54 0.17 -6.27
CA PHE A 75 3.00 0.93 -5.12
C PHE A 75 3.16 0.05 -3.87
N LEU A 76 2.24 -0.90 -3.63
CA LEU A 76 2.36 -1.85 -2.52
C LEU A 76 3.61 -2.73 -2.66
N ALA A 77 3.86 -3.27 -3.86
CA ALA A 77 5.03 -4.07 -4.14
C ALA A 77 6.32 -3.26 -3.99
N ALA A 78 6.37 -2.05 -4.57
CA ALA A 78 7.51 -1.16 -4.47
C ALA A 78 7.79 -0.75 -3.01
N GLY A 79 6.75 -0.38 -2.24
CA GLY A 79 6.88 -0.03 -0.82
C GLY A 79 7.41 -1.19 0.01
N THR A 80 6.89 -2.40 -0.22
CA THR A 80 7.37 -3.63 0.44
C THR A 80 8.85 -3.89 0.14
N LEU A 81 9.26 -3.77 -1.13
CA LEU A 81 10.65 -3.94 -1.54
C LEU A 81 11.58 -2.88 -0.95
N VAL A 82 11.15 -1.61 -0.92
CA VAL A 82 11.91 -0.51 -0.31
C VAL A 82 12.11 -0.75 1.19
N LEU A 83 11.06 -1.16 1.91
CA LEU A 83 11.18 -1.48 3.33
C LEU A 83 12.12 -2.65 3.56
N TRP A 84 11.95 -3.73 2.80
CA TRP A 84 12.82 -4.91 2.89
C TRP A 84 14.28 -4.56 2.63
N ALA A 85 14.56 -3.83 1.54
CA ALA A 85 15.92 -3.39 1.19
C ALA A 85 16.50 -2.46 2.27
N THR A 86 15.69 -1.54 2.81
CA THR A 86 16.10 -0.63 3.89
C THR A 86 16.51 -1.41 5.14
N ILE A 87 15.72 -2.39 5.55
CA ILE A 87 16.02 -3.27 6.69
C ILE A 87 17.29 -4.07 6.41
N TYR A 88 17.39 -4.69 5.24
CA TYR A 88 18.52 -5.54 4.87
C TYR A 88 19.86 -4.78 4.87
N ILE A 89 19.90 -3.59 4.26
CA ILE A 89 21.12 -2.78 4.16
C ILE A 89 21.53 -2.24 5.54
N ASN A 90 20.57 -1.91 6.40
CA ASN A 90 20.84 -1.32 7.72
C ASN A 90 20.76 -2.34 8.87
N LYS A 91 20.81 -3.65 8.57
CA LYS A 91 20.60 -4.73 9.55
C LYS A 91 21.52 -4.64 10.77
N GLU A 92 22.80 -4.32 10.58
CA GLU A 92 23.80 -4.24 11.66
C GLU A 92 23.48 -3.10 12.62
N LEU A 93 23.05 -1.95 12.07
CA LEU A 93 22.62 -0.80 12.85
C LEU A 93 21.34 -1.12 13.64
N LEU A 94 20.40 -1.83 13.02
CA LEU A 94 19.16 -2.28 13.67
C LEU A 94 19.46 -3.24 14.83
N PHE A 95 20.27 -4.27 14.62
CA PHE A 95 20.65 -5.21 15.68
C PHE A 95 21.35 -4.50 16.85
N ALA A 96 22.29 -3.59 16.56
CA ALA A 96 22.94 -2.81 17.60
C ALA A 96 21.97 -1.91 18.40
N LEU A 97 20.96 -1.33 17.74
CA LEU A 97 19.92 -0.54 18.42
C LEU A 97 18.99 -1.42 19.25
N ILE A 98 18.59 -2.58 18.74
CA ILE A 98 17.75 -3.56 19.43
C ILE A 98 18.44 -4.06 20.70
N GLU A 99 19.70 -4.47 20.61
CA GLU A 99 20.48 -4.93 21.76
C GLU A 99 20.65 -3.81 22.79
N LYS A 100 20.93 -2.58 22.34
CA LYS A 100 21.16 -1.45 23.25
C LYS A 100 19.91 -0.96 23.98
N TYR A 101 18.74 -0.98 23.32
CA TYR A 101 17.53 -0.34 23.84
C TYR A 101 16.36 -1.29 24.12
N MET A 102 16.27 -2.46 23.46
CA MET A 102 15.19 -3.43 23.70
C MET A 102 15.60 -4.61 24.60
N GLN A 103 16.89 -4.86 24.83
CA GLN A 103 17.35 -5.92 25.75
C GLN A 103 17.76 -5.42 27.14
N ARG A 104 17.72 -4.12 27.43
CA ARG A 104 17.81 -3.66 28.82
C ARG A 104 16.47 -3.92 29.52
N PRO A 105 16.39 -4.78 30.56
CA PRO A 105 15.20 -4.78 31.39
C PRO A 105 15.03 -3.37 31.94
N LEU A 106 13.84 -2.78 31.77
CA LEU A 106 13.47 -1.57 32.49
C LEU A 106 13.73 -1.83 33.97
N LYS A 107 14.76 -1.18 34.50
CA LYS A 107 15.01 -1.06 35.94
C LYS A 107 14.43 0.27 36.39
#